data_AF-A0A1G3T4C7-F1
#
_entry.id   AF-A0A1G3T4C7-F1
#
_cell.length_a   1.000
_cell.length_b   1.000
_cell.length_c   1.000
_cell.angle_alpha   90.00
_cell.angle_beta   90.00
_cell.angle_gamma   90.00
#
_symmetry.space_group_name_H-M   'P 1'
#
loop_
_entity.id
_entity.type
_entity.pdbx_description
1 polymer ?
#
loop_
_entity_poly.entity_id
_entity_poly.type
_entity_poly.pdbx_seq_one_letter_code
_entity_poly.pdbx_strand_id
1 'polypeptide(L)'
;MSATHYDPKNIEENYYPIWENRGYFEIDGNKSIAKPDKHFAIMMPPPNVTGRLHIGHGLTFTLQDIIVRYKRMDGYMTLWQPGTDHAGIATQNVVEKQLLAEGKTKEELGREAFLERVWEWKEESGGIMVSQLRKLGVSPAWSRERFTMDEGLKSSVKEAFVHLYNQNLIVRGNYMVNWCTHDGALSDIEVEHEEHQGNFYHMRYPFTDGSGHIVVATTRPETYFGDTAIMVHPDDERYLHLIGKSVTLPLINRDIKIIADSHVDRDFGTGVVKVTPAHDTNDYEVGKRHDLEFITVFDEKGMLNHHAGEFEGLERLEARAVIVKRLEEAGFIEKIEEHTHQVGHCYRCKNIVEPYISKQWFVRKEVARGSIDKTNEGLTQFFPPHWINSYNAWMGELRDWCISRQLWWGHRIPVFYCDDCGHEWASLAEHPESCPHCASKNFTQDPDVLDTWFSSALWPFSTLGWGNGDSAQDQLFQSADMARFYPNTLLITGFDILFFWVARMMMMGESFTGELPFKHIYLHALVRDEHGQKMSKSKGNVIDPLDMVEKYSADALRFTLAVLAAQG
;
A
#
# COMPACT_ATOMS: atom_id res chain seq x y z
N MET A 1 -25.60 -39.54 -33.36
CA MET A 1 -24.25 -39.59 -33.97
C MET A 1 -23.27 -39.33 -32.85
N SER A 2 -22.35 -40.24 -32.53
CA SER A 2 -21.32 -39.99 -31.52
C SER A 2 -20.41 -38.88 -32.03
N ALA A 3 -20.23 -37.80 -31.26
CA ALA A 3 -19.28 -36.75 -31.62
C ALA A 3 -17.88 -37.37 -31.76
N THR A 4 -17.26 -37.24 -32.93
CA THR A 4 -15.89 -37.73 -33.21
C THR A 4 -14.82 -36.71 -32.81
N HIS A 5 -15.21 -35.55 -32.28
CA HIS A 5 -14.33 -34.48 -31.82
C HIS A 5 -14.63 -34.17 -30.35
N TYR A 6 -13.58 -33.86 -29.58
CA TYR A 6 -13.68 -33.39 -28.20
C TYR A 6 -14.35 -32.00 -28.18
N ASP A 7 -15.47 -31.88 -27.48
CA ASP A 7 -16.19 -30.63 -27.24
C ASP A 7 -15.98 -30.21 -25.77
N PRO A 8 -14.93 -29.41 -25.48
CA PRO A 8 -14.64 -28.99 -24.12
C PRO A 8 -15.76 -28.19 -23.50
N LYS A 9 -16.43 -27.32 -24.28
CA LYS A 9 -17.48 -26.43 -23.76
C LYS A 9 -18.61 -27.23 -23.13
N ASN A 10 -19.11 -28.25 -23.82
CA ASN A 10 -20.17 -29.11 -23.29
C ASN A 10 -19.71 -29.91 -22.06
N ILE A 11 -18.47 -30.41 -22.06
CA ILE A 11 -17.95 -31.22 -20.97
C ILE A 11 -17.71 -30.37 -19.71
N GLU A 12 -16.96 -29.27 -19.84
CA GLU A 12 -16.59 -28.39 -18.73
C GLU A 12 -17.83 -27.77 -18.05
N GLU A 13 -18.81 -27.32 -18.84
CA GLU A 13 -20.06 -26.74 -18.32
C GLU A 13 -20.92 -27.74 -17.55
N ASN A 14 -20.87 -29.02 -17.91
CA ASN A 14 -21.66 -30.07 -17.27
C ASN A 14 -21.00 -30.62 -16.00
N TYR A 15 -19.67 -30.81 -15.99
CA TYR A 15 -19.00 -31.49 -14.89
C TYR A 15 -18.70 -30.58 -13.69
N TYR A 16 -18.42 -29.30 -13.91
CA TYR A 16 -18.09 -28.40 -12.80
C TYR A 16 -19.22 -28.29 -11.76
N PRO A 17 -20.48 -28.03 -12.15
CA PRO A 17 -21.59 -27.97 -11.19
C PRO A 17 -21.81 -29.29 -10.46
N ILE A 18 -21.54 -30.43 -11.10
CA ILE A 18 -21.64 -31.75 -10.46
C ILE A 18 -20.62 -31.88 -9.34
N TRP A 19 -19.38 -31.47 -9.55
CA TRP A 19 -18.33 -31.54 -8.54
C TRP A 19 -18.58 -30.59 -7.36
N GLU A 20 -19.02 -29.36 -7.66
CA GLU A 20 -19.36 -28.35 -6.66
C GLU A 20 -20.55 -28.82 -5.80
N ASN A 21 -21.66 -29.22 -6.43
CA ASN A 21 -22.87 -29.68 -5.73
C ASN A 21 -22.66 -30.94 -4.89
N ARG A 22 -21.68 -31.77 -5.23
CA ARG A 22 -21.31 -32.97 -4.45
C ARG A 22 -20.29 -32.68 -3.34
N GLY A 23 -19.87 -31.42 -3.18
CA GLY A 23 -18.94 -31.02 -2.12
C GLY A 23 -17.52 -31.53 -2.31
N TYR A 24 -17.10 -31.90 -3.53
CA TYR A 24 -15.76 -32.45 -3.78
C TYR A 24 -14.61 -31.46 -3.52
N PHE A 25 -14.93 -30.16 -3.49
CA PHE A 25 -13.94 -29.11 -3.26
C PHE A 25 -13.77 -28.77 -1.78
N GLU A 26 -14.76 -29.12 -0.97
CA GLU A 26 -14.83 -28.81 0.45
C GLU A 26 -13.84 -29.66 1.27
N ILE A 27 -13.62 -29.26 2.53
CA ILE A 27 -12.66 -29.91 3.44
C ILE A 27 -12.92 -31.41 3.57
N ASP A 28 -14.19 -31.80 3.68
CA ASP A 28 -14.63 -33.19 3.80
C ASP A 28 -14.81 -33.89 2.44
N GLY A 29 -14.48 -33.22 1.32
CA GLY A 29 -14.71 -33.71 -0.04
C GLY A 29 -13.98 -35.02 -0.37
N ASN A 30 -12.92 -35.37 0.37
CA ASN A 30 -12.18 -36.62 0.23
C ASN A 30 -12.15 -37.48 1.51
N LYS A 31 -13.13 -37.32 2.41
CA LYS A 31 -13.18 -37.99 3.72
C LYS A 31 -13.03 -39.51 3.65
N SER A 32 -13.43 -40.16 2.54
CA SER A 32 -13.29 -41.60 2.34
C SER A 32 -11.84 -42.09 2.20
N ILE A 33 -10.92 -41.20 1.81
CA ILE A 33 -9.49 -41.49 1.64
C ILE A 33 -8.59 -40.62 2.53
N ALA A 34 -9.20 -39.73 3.34
CA ALA A 34 -8.48 -38.81 4.19
C ALA A 34 -7.72 -39.55 5.31
N LYS A 35 -6.45 -39.21 5.48
CA LYS A 35 -5.58 -39.73 6.54
C LYS A 35 -5.72 -38.80 7.76
N PRO A 36 -6.02 -39.32 8.97
CA PRO A 36 -6.41 -38.50 10.14
C PRO A 36 -5.50 -37.32 10.48
N ASP A 37 -4.18 -37.46 10.30
CA ASP A 37 -3.20 -36.44 10.70
C ASP A 37 -2.54 -35.71 9.51
N LYS A 38 -3.14 -35.79 8.31
CA LYS A 38 -2.60 -35.16 7.11
C LYS A 38 -3.48 -34.00 6.67
N HIS A 39 -3.04 -32.79 6.96
CA HIS A 39 -3.68 -31.55 6.53
C HIS A 39 -2.84 -30.84 5.48
N PHE A 40 -3.50 -30.25 4.49
CA PHE A 40 -2.87 -29.39 3.49
C PHE A 40 -3.69 -28.12 3.35
N ALA A 41 -3.09 -26.99 3.71
CA ALA A 41 -3.72 -25.68 3.61
C ALA A 41 -2.95 -24.77 2.66
N ILE A 42 -3.68 -24.11 1.78
CA ILE A 42 -3.20 -23.04 0.91
C ILE A 42 -4.24 -21.92 0.85
N MET A 43 -3.76 -20.69 0.89
CA MET A 43 -4.61 -19.51 0.78
C MET A 43 -4.65 -19.05 -0.67
N MET A 44 -5.85 -18.78 -1.19
CA MET A 44 -5.99 -18.00 -2.42
C MET A 44 -5.51 -16.58 -2.12
N PRO A 45 -4.55 -16.02 -2.88
CA PRO A 45 -4.32 -14.58 -2.90
C PRO A 45 -5.63 -13.91 -3.29
N PRO A 46 -6.29 -13.20 -2.37
CA PRO A 46 -7.64 -12.73 -2.61
C PRO A 46 -7.57 -11.69 -3.74
N PRO A 47 -8.16 -11.95 -4.92
CA PRO A 47 -8.11 -10.97 -6.00
C PRO A 47 -8.90 -9.71 -5.63
N ASN A 48 -8.38 -8.57 -6.09
CA ASN A 48 -8.95 -7.25 -5.83
C ASN A 48 -10.29 -7.06 -6.58
N VAL A 49 -11.32 -6.55 -5.89
CA VAL A 49 -12.65 -6.24 -6.45
C VAL A 49 -12.67 -5.02 -7.40
N THR A 50 -11.87 -5.12 -8.46
CA THR A 50 -11.58 -4.05 -9.43
C THR A 50 -12.05 -4.41 -10.85
N GLY A 51 -13.05 -5.29 -10.96
CA GLY A 51 -13.62 -5.79 -12.21
C GLY A 51 -13.16 -7.22 -12.51
N ARG A 52 -12.67 -7.46 -13.73
CA ARG A 52 -12.32 -8.81 -14.22
C ARG A 52 -10.93 -9.28 -13.80
N LEU A 53 -10.77 -10.60 -13.71
CA LEU A 53 -9.48 -11.28 -13.66
C LEU A 53 -8.77 -11.19 -15.01
N HIS A 54 -7.46 -11.41 -14.98
CA HIS A 54 -6.60 -11.51 -16.16
C HIS A 54 -5.77 -12.79 -16.13
N ILE A 55 -5.12 -13.13 -17.23
CA ILE A 55 -4.38 -14.39 -17.40
C ILE A 55 -3.32 -14.68 -16.31
N GLY A 56 -2.69 -13.64 -15.73
CA GLY A 56 -1.81 -13.79 -14.57
C GLY A 56 -2.48 -14.46 -13.36
N HIS A 57 -3.75 -14.13 -13.07
CA HIS A 57 -4.54 -14.83 -12.05
C HIS A 57 -4.80 -16.27 -12.47
N GLY A 58 -5.06 -16.50 -13.76
CA GLY A 58 -5.17 -17.83 -14.34
C GLY A 58 -3.95 -18.70 -14.04
N LEU A 59 -2.73 -18.16 -14.16
CA LEU A 59 -1.49 -18.87 -13.82
C LEU A 59 -1.46 -19.24 -12.34
N THR A 60 -1.62 -18.26 -11.45
CA THR A 60 -1.58 -18.47 -10.00
C THR A 60 -2.56 -19.55 -9.57
N PHE A 61 -3.83 -19.42 -9.95
CA PHE A 61 -4.88 -20.35 -9.51
C PHE A 61 -4.79 -21.72 -10.19
N THR A 62 -4.20 -21.79 -11.39
CA THR A 62 -3.86 -23.08 -12.02
C THR A 62 -2.84 -23.83 -11.17
N LEU A 63 -1.75 -23.17 -10.75
CA LEU A 63 -0.69 -23.80 -9.95
C LEU A 63 -1.21 -24.22 -8.57
N GLN A 64 -2.05 -23.38 -7.94
CA GLN A 64 -2.73 -23.73 -6.70
C GLN A 64 -3.64 -24.95 -6.85
N ASP A 65 -4.50 -24.97 -7.86
CA ASP A 65 -5.45 -26.06 -8.05
C ASP A 65 -4.75 -27.38 -8.38
N ILE A 66 -3.64 -27.37 -9.12
CA ILE A 66 -2.83 -28.56 -9.40
C ILE A 66 -2.38 -29.21 -8.09
N ILE A 67 -1.74 -28.44 -7.19
CA ILE A 67 -1.20 -29.00 -5.96
C ILE A 67 -2.31 -29.39 -4.97
N VAL A 68 -3.40 -28.61 -4.92
CA VAL A 68 -4.57 -28.92 -4.08
C VAL A 68 -5.20 -30.25 -4.50
N ARG A 69 -5.49 -30.42 -5.79
CA ARG A 69 -6.06 -31.68 -6.32
C ARG A 69 -5.14 -32.86 -6.06
N TYR A 70 -3.84 -32.70 -6.33
CA TYR A 70 -2.84 -33.74 -6.03
C TYR A 70 -2.85 -34.14 -4.56
N LYS A 71 -2.82 -33.17 -3.62
CA LYS A 71 -2.81 -33.44 -2.18
C LYS A 71 -4.12 -34.06 -1.70
N ARG A 72 -5.26 -33.61 -2.24
CA ARG A 72 -6.58 -34.20 -1.98
C ARG A 72 -6.60 -35.67 -2.41
N MET A 73 -6.05 -35.99 -3.58
CA MET A 73 -5.92 -37.36 -4.08
C MET A 73 -4.91 -38.22 -3.29
N ASP A 74 -3.88 -37.60 -2.71
CA ASP A 74 -2.91 -38.25 -1.79
C ASP A 74 -3.46 -38.44 -0.35
N GLY A 75 -4.76 -38.17 -0.14
CA GLY A 75 -5.44 -38.39 1.13
C GLY A 75 -5.15 -37.35 2.20
N TYR A 76 -4.68 -36.14 1.84
CA TYR A 76 -4.65 -35.00 2.75
C TYR A 76 -6.05 -34.38 2.84
N MET A 77 -6.48 -34.00 4.03
CA MET A 77 -7.60 -33.08 4.21
C MET A 77 -7.17 -31.71 3.71
N THR A 78 -7.78 -31.22 2.62
CA THR A 78 -7.35 -30.01 1.94
C THR A 78 -8.24 -28.82 2.24
N LEU A 79 -7.64 -27.71 2.66
CA LEU A 79 -8.27 -26.39 2.63
C LEU A 79 -7.57 -25.54 1.56
N TRP A 80 -8.28 -25.24 0.48
CA TRP A 80 -7.94 -24.10 -0.36
C TRP A 80 -8.95 -22.99 -0.09
N GLN A 81 -8.53 -22.04 0.75
CA GLN A 81 -9.38 -20.98 1.28
C GLN A 81 -9.62 -19.90 0.22
N PRO A 82 -10.84 -19.75 -0.31
CA PRO A 82 -11.15 -18.69 -1.28
C PRO A 82 -11.48 -17.37 -0.57
N GLY A 83 -11.38 -16.29 -1.33
CA GLY A 83 -11.92 -15.01 -0.92
C GLY A 83 -11.50 -13.88 -1.84
N THR A 84 -11.98 -12.67 -1.56
CA THR A 84 -11.72 -11.45 -2.35
C THR A 84 -11.25 -10.31 -1.46
N ASP A 85 -10.47 -9.39 -2.05
CA ASP A 85 -9.92 -8.24 -1.34
C ASP A 85 -10.66 -6.97 -1.75
N HIS A 86 -11.11 -6.20 -0.76
CA HIS A 86 -11.73 -4.89 -0.91
C HIS A 86 -10.82 -3.89 -1.65
N ALA A 87 -9.50 -4.10 -1.64
CA ALA A 87 -8.49 -3.35 -2.38
C ALA A 87 -8.43 -1.84 -2.14
N GLY A 88 -9.10 -1.34 -1.08
CA GLY A 88 -9.09 0.06 -0.62
C GLY A 88 -9.08 1.06 -1.78
N ILE A 89 -7.94 1.73 -1.94
CA ILE A 89 -7.68 2.73 -2.98
C ILE A 89 -8.06 2.25 -4.39
N ALA A 90 -7.70 1.02 -4.76
CA ALA A 90 -7.90 0.54 -6.13
C ALA A 90 -9.38 0.42 -6.49
N THR A 91 -10.21 -0.01 -5.54
CA THR A 91 -11.67 -0.11 -5.72
C THR A 91 -12.31 1.26 -5.72
N GLN A 92 -11.94 2.11 -4.75
CA GLN A 92 -12.42 3.49 -4.67
C GLN A 92 -12.14 4.24 -5.98
N ASN A 93 -10.96 4.08 -6.58
CA ASN A 93 -10.61 4.67 -7.87
C ASN A 93 -11.48 4.20 -9.04
N VAL A 94 -11.87 2.93 -9.06
CA VAL A 94 -12.74 2.41 -10.12
C VAL A 94 -14.11 3.06 -10.02
N VAL A 95 -14.66 3.14 -8.81
CA VAL A 95 -15.97 3.75 -8.57
C VAL A 95 -15.94 5.25 -8.82
N GLU A 96 -14.88 5.96 -8.41
CA GLU A 96 -14.70 7.38 -8.72
C GLU A 96 -14.63 7.63 -10.24
N LYS A 97 -13.94 6.78 -11.01
CA LYS A 97 -13.92 6.88 -12.48
C LYS A 97 -15.30 6.65 -13.10
N GLN A 98 -16.11 5.74 -12.54
CA GLN A 98 -17.49 5.52 -12.99
C GLN A 98 -18.35 6.76 -12.71
N LEU A 99 -18.25 7.35 -11.51
CA LEU A 99 -18.96 8.56 -11.14
C LEU A 99 -18.57 9.75 -12.04
N LEU A 100 -17.28 9.92 -12.31
CA LEU A 100 -16.81 10.96 -13.23
C LEU A 100 -17.36 10.76 -14.65
N ALA A 101 -17.46 9.53 -15.13
CA ALA A 101 -18.10 9.23 -16.42
C ALA A 101 -19.62 9.50 -16.42
N GLU A 102 -20.26 9.44 -15.26
CA GLU A 102 -21.65 9.86 -15.03
C GLU A 102 -21.78 11.39 -14.81
N GLY A 103 -20.67 12.14 -14.80
CA GLY A 103 -20.65 13.59 -14.58
C GLY A 103 -20.86 14.02 -13.12
N LYS A 104 -20.56 13.14 -12.16
CA LYS A 104 -20.67 13.39 -10.71
C LYS A 104 -19.32 13.19 -10.02
N THR A 105 -19.17 13.77 -8.83
CA THR A 105 -18.04 13.48 -7.93
C THR A 105 -18.49 12.77 -6.65
N LYS A 106 -17.55 12.17 -5.91
CA LYS A 106 -17.87 11.53 -4.62
C LYS A 106 -18.28 12.57 -3.57
N GLU A 107 -17.69 13.77 -3.63
CA GLU A 107 -17.98 14.88 -2.73
C GLU A 107 -19.43 15.36 -2.88
N GLU A 108 -19.95 15.39 -4.11
CA GLU A 108 -21.35 15.71 -4.41
C GLU A 108 -22.32 14.64 -3.89
N LEU A 109 -21.91 13.37 -3.88
CA LEU A 109 -22.70 12.25 -3.35
C LEU A 109 -22.72 12.20 -1.82
N GLY A 110 -21.60 12.58 -1.19
CA GLY A 110 -21.37 12.38 0.24
C GLY A 110 -20.92 10.96 0.58
N ARG A 111 -20.34 10.80 1.78
CA ARG A 111 -19.65 9.56 2.20
C ARG A 111 -20.56 8.33 2.23
N GLU A 112 -21.77 8.45 2.79
CA GLU A 112 -22.68 7.31 2.96
C GLU A 112 -23.13 6.74 1.61
N ALA A 113 -23.66 7.60 0.72
CA ALA A 113 -24.09 7.18 -0.62
C ALA A 113 -22.92 6.68 -1.48
N PHE A 114 -21.73 7.26 -1.33
CA PHE A 114 -20.54 6.73 -1.99
C PHE A 114 -20.20 5.32 -1.53
N LEU A 115 -20.25 5.05 -0.21
CA LEU A 115 -19.98 3.71 0.33
C LEU A 115 -20.99 2.67 -0.17
N GLU A 116 -22.27 3.03 -0.26
CA GLU A 116 -23.30 2.17 -0.85
C GLU A 116 -22.95 1.80 -2.30
N ARG A 117 -22.55 2.79 -3.11
CA ARG A 117 -22.11 2.58 -4.49
C ARG A 117 -20.89 1.65 -4.60
N VAL A 118 -19.95 1.76 -3.67
CA VAL A 118 -18.77 0.87 -3.64
C VAL A 118 -19.16 -0.57 -3.28
N TRP A 119 -20.13 -0.77 -2.39
CA TRP A 119 -20.68 -2.10 -2.08
C TRP A 119 -21.41 -2.72 -3.28
N GLU A 120 -22.21 -1.95 -4.01
CA GLU A 120 -22.83 -2.41 -5.27
C GLU A 120 -21.79 -2.90 -6.27
N TRP A 121 -20.73 -2.11 -6.47
CA TRP A 121 -19.61 -2.47 -7.34
C TRP A 121 -18.88 -3.74 -6.86
N LYS A 122 -18.69 -3.90 -5.54
CA LYS A 122 -18.09 -5.11 -4.97
C LYS A 122 -18.90 -6.36 -5.31
N GLU A 123 -20.24 -6.30 -5.25
CA GLU A 123 -21.09 -7.44 -5.60
C GLU A 123 -21.00 -7.78 -7.09
N GLU A 124 -21.03 -6.78 -7.96
CA GLU A 124 -20.87 -6.98 -9.40
C GLU A 124 -19.49 -7.57 -9.75
N SER A 125 -18.42 -6.93 -9.27
CA SER A 125 -17.05 -7.35 -9.53
C SER A 125 -16.77 -8.74 -8.94
N GLY A 126 -17.20 -8.99 -7.71
CA GLY A 126 -17.04 -10.28 -7.04
C GLY A 126 -17.75 -11.40 -7.83
N GLY A 127 -19.02 -11.20 -8.18
CA GLY A 127 -19.79 -12.17 -8.97
C GLY A 127 -19.13 -12.54 -10.30
N ILE A 128 -18.60 -11.54 -11.03
CA ILE A 128 -17.85 -11.75 -12.27
C ILE A 128 -16.60 -12.60 -12.00
N MET A 129 -15.78 -12.21 -11.03
CA MET A 129 -14.53 -12.90 -10.73
C MET A 129 -14.75 -14.36 -10.31
N VAL A 130 -15.72 -14.62 -9.44
CA VAL A 130 -16.02 -15.99 -9.03
C VAL A 130 -16.53 -16.82 -10.20
N SER A 131 -17.34 -16.23 -11.10
CA SER A 131 -17.73 -16.89 -12.36
C SER A 131 -16.52 -17.25 -13.24
N GLN A 132 -15.55 -16.33 -13.38
CA GLN A 132 -14.30 -16.58 -14.11
C GLN A 132 -13.51 -17.75 -13.51
N LEU A 133 -13.41 -17.81 -12.17
CA LEU A 133 -12.75 -18.89 -11.46
C LEU A 133 -13.46 -20.23 -11.67
N ARG A 134 -14.80 -20.28 -11.54
CA ARG A 134 -15.58 -21.50 -11.79
C ARG A 134 -15.38 -22.00 -13.22
N LYS A 135 -15.38 -21.12 -14.22
CA LYS A 135 -15.10 -21.47 -15.62
C LYS A 135 -13.67 -21.93 -15.86
N LEU A 136 -12.69 -21.46 -15.07
CA LEU A 136 -11.33 -22.00 -15.08
C LEU A 136 -11.25 -23.41 -14.44
N GLY A 137 -12.32 -23.89 -13.80
CA GLY A 137 -12.36 -25.23 -13.23
C GLY A 137 -11.57 -25.38 -11.93
N VAL A 138 -11.36 -24.29 -11.17
CA VAL A 138 -10.64 -24.34 -9.89
C VAL A 138 -11.48 -24.97 -8.78
N SER A 139 -10.85 -25.64 -7.80
CA SER A 139 -11.51 -26.38 -6.72
C SER A 139 -11.29 -25.85 -5.28
N PRO A 140 -11.44 -24.54 -5.01
CA PRO A 140 -11.39 -24.02 -3.65
C PRO A 140 -12.67 -24.38 -2.86
N ALA A 141 -12.60 -24.28 -1.54
CA ALA A 141 -13.74 -24.56 -0.67
C ALA A 141 -14.74 -23.39 -0.70
N TRP A 142 -15.56 -23.30 -1.75
CA TRP A 142 -16.46 -22.16 -2.02
C TRP A 142 -17.42 -21.86 -0.87
N SER A 143 -17.82 -22.88 -0.10
CA SER A 143 -18.66 -22.67 1.10
C SER A 143 -18.03 -21.75 2.15
N ARG A 144 -16.71 -21.54 2.06
CA ARG A 144 -15.91 -20.75 2.99
C ARG A 144 -15.41 -19.44 2.40
N GLU A 145 -15.95 -18.98 1.27
CA GLU A 145 -15.52 -17.73 0.65
C GLU A 145 -15.53 -16.56 1.66
N ARG A 146 -14.39 -15.87 1.78
CA ARG A 146 -14.21 -14.72 2.67
C ARG A 146 -14.09 -13.42 1.88
N PHE A 147 -14.42 -12.31 2.53
CA PHE A 147 -14.16 -10.97 2.00
C PHE A 147 -13.42 -10.18 3.06
N THR A 148 -12.37 -9.45 2.70
CA THR A 148 -11.52 -8.75 3.69
C THR A 148 -12.29 -7.84 4.65
N MET A 149 -13.44 -7.29 4.22
CA MET A 149 -14.34 -6.48 5.04
C MET A 149 -15.63 -7.21 5.48
N ASP A 150 -15.68 -8.54 5.46
CA ASP A 150 -16.76 -9.30 6.11
C ASP A 150 -16.75 -9.10 7.64
N GLU A 151 -17.88 -9.35 8.31
CA GLU A 151 -18.05 -9.07 9.74
C GLU A 151 -16.98 -9.75 10.64
N GLY A 152 -16.59 -10.98 10.30
CA GLY A 152 -15.57 -11.71 11.05
C GLY A 152 -14.15 -11.15 10.83
N LEU A 153 -13.81 -10.83 9.58
CA LEU A 153 -12.49 -10.25 9.26
C LEU A 153 -12.38 -8.80 9.71
N LYS A 154 -13.46 -8.01 9.66
CA LYS A 154 -13.53 -6.67 10.25
C LYS A 154 -13.24 -6.71 11.75
N SER A 155 -13.78 -7.69 12.47
CA SER A 155 -13.48 -7.92 13.89
C SER A 155 -12.02 -8.27 14.12
N SER A 156 -11.44 -9.11 13.25
CA SER A 156 -10.03 -9.51 13.33
C SER A 156 -9.08 -8.33 13.12
N VAL A 157 -9.42 -7.44 12.19
CA VAL A 157 -8.65 -6.21 11.92
C VAL A 157 -8.68 -5.27 13.12
N LYS A 158 -9.85 -5.11 13.77
CA LYS A 158 -9.96 -4.31 15.00
C LYS A 158 -9.16 -4.90 16.15
N GLU A 159 -9.24 -6.22 16.34
CA GLU A 159 -8.46 -6.94 17.34
C GLU A 159 -6.95 -6.72 17.13
N ALA A 160 -6.47 -6.93 15.90
CA ALA A 160 -5.07 -6.70 15.56
C ALA A 160 -4.63 -5.25 15.83
N PHE A 161 -5.43 -4.27 15.43
CA PHE A 161 -5.10 -2.86 15.65
C PHE A 161 -5.04 -2.53 17.14
N VAL A 162 -6.08 -2.85 17.90
CA VAL A 162 -6.17 -2.52 19.34
C VAL A 162 -5.06 -3.21 20.12
N HIS A 163 -4.73 -4.46 19.78
CA HIS A 163 -3.64 -5.21 20.40
C HIS A 163 -2.28 -4.50 20.21
N LEU A 164 -1.93 -4.15 18.97
CA LEU A 164 -0.66 -3.48 18.67
C LEU A 164 -0.63 -2.05 19.21
N TYR A 165 -1.76 -1.34 19.20
CA TYR A 165 -1.90 -0.01 19.80
C TYR A 165 -1.62 -0.05 21.30
N ASN A 166 -2.23 -0.98 22.03
CA ASN A 166 -2.03 -1.14 23.47
C ASN A 166 -0.60 -1.53 23.85
N GLN A 167 0.14 -2.13 22.91
CA GLN A 167 1.56 -2.46 23.07
C GLN A 167 2.51 -1.31 22.67
N ASN A 168 1.98 -0.14 22.27
CA ASN A 168 2.75 0.97 21.70
C ASN A 168 3.53 0.61 20.42
N LEU A 169 3.09 -0.45 19.73
CA LEU A 169 3.63 -0.90 18.43
C LEU A 169 2.88 -0.28 17.26
N ILE A 170 1.68 0.26 17.49
CA ILE A 170 1.09 1.26 16.60
C ILE A 170 1.31 2.64 17.22
N VAL A 171 1.88 3.56 16.44
CA VAL A 171 2.18 4.92 16.87
C VAL A 171 1.75 5.94 15.84
N ARG A 172 1.47 7.16 16.32
CA ARG A 172 1.15 8.30 15.47
C ARG A 172 2.37 9.19 15.35
N GLY A 173 2.75 9.53 14.12
CA GLY A 173 3.94 10.33 13.83
C GLY A 173 3.75 11.23 12.63
N ASN A 174 4.58 12.27 12.54
CA ASN A 174 4.69 13.10 11.36
C ASN A 174 5.47 12.36 10.28
N TYR A 175 4.92 12.27 9.08
CA TYR A 175 5.53 11.58 7.96
C TYR A 175 5.39 12.38 6.69
N MET A 176 6.45 12.35 5.87
CA MET A 176 6.44 12.95 4.55
C MET A 176 5.65 12.05 3.61
N VAL A 177 4.47 12.50 3.20
CA VAL A 177 3.64 11.82 2.19
C VAL A 177 3.73 12.54 0.87
N ASN A 178 3.51 11.82 -0.22
CA ASN A 178 3.14 12.43 -1.48
C ASN A 178 1.72 12.98 -1.33
N TRP A 179 1.49 14.25 -1.65
CA TRP A 179 0.21 14.91 -1.44
C TRP A 179 -0.25 15.60 -2.72
N CYS A 180 -1.45 15.27 -3.17
CA CYS A 180 -2.15 16.03 -4.18
C CYS A 180 -2.98 17.10 -3.49
N THR A 181 -2.81 18.38 -3.87
CA THR A 181 -3.59 19.47 -3.29
C THR A 181 -5.09 19.44 -3.66
N HIS A 182 -5.48 18.55 -4.58
CA HIS A 182 -6.87 18.28 -4.91
C HIS A 182 -7.39 16.99 -4.26
N ASP A 183 -6.56 15.93 -4.23
CA ASP A 183 -7.03 14.56 -3.91
C ASP A 183 -6.45 13.98 -2.61
N GLY A 184 -5.63 14.73 -1.88
CA GLY A 184 -4.99 14.31 -0.64
C GLY A 184 -3.77 13.41 -0.83
N ALA A 185 -3.49 12.59 0.18
CA ALA A 185 -2.31 11.72 0.17
C ALA A 185 -2.33 10.68 -0.96
N LEU A 186 -1.16 10.48 -1.56
CA LEU A 186 -0.86 9.51 -2.60
C LEU A 186 0.21 8.53 -2.10
N SER A 187 0.11 7.27 -2.53
CA SER A 187 1.20 6.31 -2.42
C SER A 187 2.23 6.51 -3.54
N ASP A 188 3.45 5.98 -3.38
CA ASP A 188 4.51 6.13 -4.39
C ASP A 188 4.11 5.58 -5.77
N ILE A 189 3.29 4.52 -5.82
CA ILE A 189 2.80 3.96 -7.09
C ILE A 189 1.72 4.83 -7.77
N GLU A 190 1.13 5.78 -7.04
CA GLU A 190 0.16 6.75 -7.55
C GLU A 190 0.83 8.03 -8.09
N VAL A 191 2.16 8.15 -7.98
CA VAL A 191 2.92 9.28 -8.50
C VAL A 191 3.54 8.93 -9.84
N GLU A 192 2.99 9.51 -10.90
CA GLU A 192 3.53 9.37 -12.26
C GLU A 192 4.57 10.45 -12.50
N HIS A 193 5.78 10.06 -12.90
CA HIS A 193 6.86 11.00 -13.15
C HIS A 193 6.87 11.37 -14.64
N GLU A 194 6.80 12.67 -14.90
CA GLU A 194 6.86 13.23 -16.24
C GLU A 194 8.04 14.22 -16.32
N GLU A 195 8.66 14.28 -17.50
CA GLU A 195 9.75 15.22 -17.76
C GLU A 195 9.18 16.63 -17.92
N HIS A 196 9.63 17.55 -17.07
CA HIS A 196 9.12 18.92 -17.03
C HIS A 196 10.27 19.91 -17.26
N GLN A 197 10.06 20.84 -18.21
CA GLN A 197 10.98 21.95 -18.43
C GLN A 197 10.72 23.03 -17.37
N GLY A 198 11.63 23.15 -16.42
CA GLY A 198 11.58 24.13 -15.34
C GLY A 198 12.76 25.08 -15.37
N ASN A 199 12.94 25.79 -14.25
CA ASN A 199 14.06 26.70 -14.03
C ASN A 199 14.85 26.26 -12.79
N PHE A 200 16.13 26.58 -12.80
CA PHE A 200 17.05 26.43 -11.69
C PHE A 200 17.51 27.81 -11.26
N TYR A 201 17.10 28.19 -10.05
CA TYR A 201 17.25 29.53 -9.51
C TYR A 201 18.48 29.56 -8.61
N HIS A 202 19.44 30.45 -8.91
CA HIS A 202 20.60 30.70 -8.07
C HIS A 202 20.31 31.91 -7.18
N MET A 203 19.99 31.63 -5.93
CA MET A 203 19.55 32.61 -4.93
C MET A 203 20.70 32.99 -3.99
N ARG A 204 20.82 34.28 -3.68
CA ARG A 204 21.81 34.83 -2.74
C ARG A 204 21.23 34.87 -1.33
N TYR A 205 21.90 34.20 -0.40
CA TYR A 205 21.57 34.21 1.04
C TYR A 205 22.62 35.05 1.78
N PRO A 206 22.29 36.26 2.23
CA PRO A 206 23.24 37.13 2.93
C PRO A 206 23.64 36.52 4.28
N PHE A 207 24.92 36.61 4.64
CA PHE A 207 25.37 36.22 5.98
C PHE A 207 24.82 37.18 7.02
N THR A 208 24.39 36.66 8.17
CA THR A 208 23.83 37.47 9.28
C THR A 208 24.82 38.50 9.82
N ASP A 209 26.13 38.25 9.69
CA ASP A 209 27.21 39.16 10.11
C ASP A 209 27.51 40.28 9.08
N GLY A 210 26.83 40.28 7.93
CA GLY A 210 27.03 41.24 6.85
C GLY A 210 28.30 41.02 6.02
N SER A 211 29.02 39.90 6.20
CA SER A 211 30.30 39.66 5.53
C SER A 211 30.20 39.29 4.04
N GLY A 212 29.00 39.25 3.47
CA GLY A 212 28.74 38.82 2.10
C GLY A 212 27.48 37.96 1.99
N HIS A 213 27.51 36.99 1.08
CA HIS A 213 26.42 36.04 0.86
C HIS A 213 26.95 34.69 0.37
N ILE A 214 26.12 33.66 0.47
CA ILE A 214 26.30 32.35 -0.18
C ILE A 214 25.25 32.17 -1.27
N VAL A 215 25.59 31.48 -2.35
CA VAL A 215 24.66 31.22 -3.46
C VAL A 215 24.14 29.79 -3.39
N VAL A 216 22.83 29.65 -3.28
CA VAL A 216 22.11 28.38 -3.20
C VAL A 216 21.36 28.16 -4.52
N ALA A 217 21.39 26.95 -5.05
CA ALA A 217 20.64 26.61 -6.24
C ALA A 217 19.39 25.77 -5.88
N THR A 218 18.23 26.11 -6.46
CA THR A 218 16.96 25.42 -6.18
C THR A 218 16.04 25.45 -7.40
N THR A 219 15.21 24.42 -7.56
CA THR A 219 14.09 24.40 -8.53
C THR A 219 12.78 24.94 -7.94
N ARG A 220 12.73 25.12 -6.62
CA ARG A 220 11.50 25.41 -5.85
C ARG A 220 11.63 26.65 -4.96
N PRO A 221 11.72 27.86 -5.53
CA PRO A 221 11.88 29.09 -4.74
C PRO A 221 10.66 29.39 -3.87
N GLU A 222 9.48 28.84 -4.16
CA GLU A 222 8.28 28.98 -3.32
C GLU A 222 8.43 28.32 -1.94
N THR A 223 9.29 27.32 -1.81
CA THR A 223 9.55 26.63 -0.53
C THR A 223 10.52 27.39 0.38
N TYR A 224 11.13 28.47 -0.12
CA TYR A 224 12.09 29.33 0.59
C TYR A 224 11.67 29.71 2.02
N PHE A 225 10.39 29.99 2.24
CA PHE A 225 9.87 30.38 3.56
C PHE A 225 9.92 29.25 4.58
N GLY A 226 10.19 28.02 4.16
CA GLY A 226 10.32 26.82 4.99
C GLY A 226 11.77 26.42 5.23
N ASP A 227 12.74 27.17 4.70
CA ASP A 227 14.16 26.87 4.88
C ASP A 227 14.55 26.98 6.35
N THR A 228 15.18 25.95 6.91
CA THR A 228 15.67 25.94 8.31
C THR A 228 17.17 25.72 8.42
N ALA A 229 17.83 25.36 7.34
CA ALA A 229 19.28 25.37 7.21
C ALA A 229 19.71 25.53 5.75
N ILE A 230 21.00 25.83 5.56
CA ILE A 230 21.70 25.65 4.29
C ILE A 230 22.70 24.50 4.50
N MET A 231 22.74 23.53 3.61
CA MET A 231 23.69 22.42 3.69
C MET A 231 24.79 22.49 2.63
N VAL A 232 25.99 22.13 3.03
CA VAL A 232 27.17 21.94 2.17
C VAL A 232 27.77 20.56 2.43
N HIS A 233 28.51 20.03 1.46
CA HIS A 233 29.17 18.74 1.66
C HIS A 233 30.36 18.88 2.66
N PRO A 234 30.54 17.94 3.61
CA PRO A 234 31.59 18.00 4.63
C PRO A 234 33.02 17.96 4.07
N ASP A 235 33.20 17.46 2.85
CA ASP A 235 34.51 17.43 2.15
C ASP A 235 34.66 18.53 1.08
N ASP A 236 33.75 19.50 1.03
CA ASP A 236 33.85 20.60 0.07
C ASP A 236 34.67 21.77 0.64
N GLU A 237 35.97 21.77 0.33
CA GLU A 237 36.94 22.79 0.75
C GLU A 237 36.50 24.24 0.45
N ARG A 238 35.65 24.45 -0.56
CA ARG A 238 35.10 25.77 -0.91
C ARG A 238 34.26 26.36 0.22
N TYR A 239 33.57 25.52 1.01
CA TYR A 239 32.55 25.95 1.97
C TYR A 239 32.81 25.54 3.43
N LEU A 240 33.87 24.76 3.70
CA LEU A 240 34.23 24.32 5.07
C LEU A 240 34.24 25.46 6.11
N HIS A 241 34.78 26.61 5.72
CA HIS A 241 34.91 27.80 6.59
C HIS A 241 33.58 28.50 6.89
N LEU A 242 32.49 28.08 6.25
CA LEU A 242 31.14 28.61 6.44
C LEU A 242 30.28 27.75 7.37
N ILE A 243 30.68 26.50 7.65
CA ILE A 243 29.93 25.59 8.53
C ILE A 243 29.80 26.22 9.93
N GLY A 244 28.58 26.25 10.44
CA GLY A 244 28.22 26.87 11.73
C GLY A 244 27.96 28.36 11.67
N LYS A 245 28.24 29.05 10.55
CA LYS A 245 27.77 30.43 10.33
C LYS A 245 26.26 30.45 10.08
N SER A 246 25.68 31.65 10.13
CA SER A 246 24.27 31.89 9.86
C SER A 246 24.08 32.79 8.65
N VAL A 247 22.97 32.58 7.95
CA VAL A 247 22.46 33.45 6.89
C VAL A 247 21.06 33.92 7.24
N THR A 248 20.68 35.08 6.73
CA THR A 248 19.35 35.65 6.92
C THR A 248 18.51 35.41 5.67
N LEU A 249 17.26 34.97 5.85
CA LEU A 249 16.25 34.92 4.81
C LEU A 249 15.72 36.34 4.56
N PRO A 250 16.14 37.05 3.49
CA PRO A 250 15.85 38.47 3.31
C PRO A 250 14.38 38.89 3.27
N LEU A 251 13.44 38.05 2.81
CA LEU A 251 12.04 38.47 2.69
C LEU A 251 11.26 38.36 4.02
N ILE A 252 11.71 37.52 4.95
CA ILE A 252 11.03 37.26 6.23
C ILE A 252 11.92 37.55 7.45
N ASN A 253 13.17 37.95 7.24
CA ASN A 253 14.14 38.29 8.27
C ASN A 253 14.30 37.18 9.33
N ARG A 254 14.45 35.93 8.88
CA ARG A 254 14.71 34.76 9.73
C ARG A 254 16.13 34.25 9.51
N ASP A 255 16.87 34.05 10.59
CA ASP A 255 18.22 33.49 10.54
C ASP A 255 18.20 31.97 10.53
N ILE A 256 19.02 31.37 9.67
CA ILE A 256 19.21 29.92 9.57
C ILE A 256 20.70 29.57 9.51
N LYS A 257 21.06 28.37 9.95
CA LYS A 257 22.46 27.94 10.04
C LYS A 257 22.94 27.25 8.77
N ILE A 258 24.26 27.30 8.55
CA ILE A 258 24.95 26.49 7.56
C ILE A 258 25.44 25.19 8.24
N ILE A 259 24.97 24.05 7.75
CA ILE A 259 25.29 22.71 8.25
C ILE A 259 26.12 21.92 7.22
N ALA A 260 26.72 20.83 7.68
CA ALA A 260 27.44 19.89 6.81
C ALA A 260 26.70 18.55 6.75
N ASP A 261 26.41 18.06 5.55
CA ASP A 261 25.79 16.75 5.35
C ASP A 261 26.28 16.12 4.04
N SER A 262 26.57 14.82 4.07
CA SER A 262 27.10 14.07 2.91
C SER A 262 26.06 13.83 1.81
N HIS A 263 24.78 14.16 2.05
CA HIS A 263 23.74 14.09 1.03
C HIS A 263 23.95 15.08 -0.13
N VAL A 264 24.71 16.15 0.10
CA VAL A 264 24.96 17.19 -0.91
C VAL A 264 25.90 16.68 -2.01
N ASP A 265 25.45 16.71 -3.26
CA ASP A 265 26.35 16.55 -4.40
C ASP A 265 27.18 17.83 -4.61
N ARG A 266 28.51 17.70 -4.53
CA ARG A 266 29.47 18.80 -4.68
C ARG A 266 29.50 19.37 -6.09
N ASP A 267 29.22 18.54 -7.08
CA ASP A 267 29.36 18.87 -8.50
C ASP A 267 28.04 19.39 -9.09
N PHE A 268 26.92 19.25 -8.37
CA PHE A 268 25.61 19.72 -8.81
C PHE A 268 25.35 21.17 -8.39
N GLY A 269 24.98 22.03 -9.36
CA GLY A 269 24.65 23.43 -9.12
C GLY A 269 25.80 24.21 -8.50
N THR A 270 25.60 24.72 -7.28
CA THR A 270 26.66 25.41 -6.51
C THR A 270 27.37 24.49 -5.51
N GLY A 271 26.94 23.24 -5.32
CA GLY A 271 27.36 22.42 -4.18
C GLY A 271 26.82 22.90 -2.83
N VAL A 272 25.81 23.77 -2.85
CA VAL A 272 25.13 24.34 -1.69
C VAL A 272 23.62 24.19 -1.89
N VAL A 273 22.94 23.57 -0.92
CA VAL A 273 21.51 23.24 -1.03
C VAL A 273 20.75 23.87 0.14
N LYS A 274 19.58 24.45 -0.13
CA LYS A 274 18.66 24.87 0.94
C LYS A 274 18.01 23.64 1.56
N VAL A 275 17.81 23.66 2.88
CA VAL A 275 17.15 22.55 3.59
C VAL A 275 15.77 22.98 4.02
N THR A 276 14.76 22.36 3.42
CA THR A 276 13.32 22.54 3.65
C THR A 276 12.67 21.26 4.17
N PRO A 277 12.84 20.91 5.44
CA PRO A 277 12.46 19.58 5.94
C PRO A 277 10.99 19.23 5.77
N ALA A 278 10.11 20.21 5.61
CA ALA A 278 8.67 20.00 5.44
C ALA A 278 8.17 19.89 3.99
N HIS A 279 9.03 20.07 2.99
CA HIS A 279 8.61 20.14 1.58
C HIS A 279 9.48 19.32 0.61
N ASP A 280 10.47 18.58 1.11
CA ASP A 280 11.31 17.69 0.31
C ASP A 280 11.69 16.44 1.13
N THR A 281 11.70 15.28 0.49
CA THR A 281 11.96 13.98 1.15
C THR A 281 13.39 13.83 1.62
N ASN A 282 14.37 14.37 0.89
CA ASN A 282 15.77 14.34 1.30
C ASN A 282 16.02 15.34 2.43
N ASP A 283 15.49 16.55 2.29
CA ASP A 283 15.58 17.59 3.33
C ASP A 283 14.91 17.13 4.63
N TYR A 284 13.83 16.35 4.55
CA TYR A 284 13.15 15.76 5.70
C TYR A 284 14.08 14.83 6.49
N GLU A 285 14.83 13.97 5.81
CA GLU A 285 15.79 13.07 6.45
C GLU A 285 17.02 13.83 6.99
N VAL A 286 17.50 14.86 6.28
CA VAL A 286 18.54 15.78 6.79
C VAL A 286 18.04 16.48 8.06
N GLY A 287 16.81 17.00 8.03
CA GLY A 287 16.17 17.66 9.16
C GLY A 287 16.11 16.78 10.39
N LYS A 288 15.81 15.50 10.24
CA LYS A 288 15.87 14.52 11.34
C LYS A 288 17.28 14.29 11.86
N ARG A 289 18.27 14.15 10.98
CA ARG A 289 19.67 13.90 11.37
C ARG A 289 20.29 15.06 12.16
N HIS A 290 19.89 16.28 11.84
CA HIS A 290 20.44 17.52 12.41
C HIS A 290 19.50 18.22 13.41
N ASP A 291 18.39 17.60 13.77
CA ASP A 291 17.39 18.16 14.71
C ASP A 291 16.90 19.57 14.29
N LEU A 292 16.57 19.71 13.00
CA LEU A 292 16.07 20.96 12.43
C LEU A 292 14.57 21.11 12.67
N GLU A 293 14.10 22.36 12.72
CA GLU A 293 12.68 22.67 12.74
C GLU A 293 12.02 22.32 11.40
N PHE A 294 10.78 21.80 11.45
CA PHE A 294 9.99 21.45 10.27
C PHE A 294 8.90 22.50 10.08
N ILE A 295 9.10 23.42 9.14
CA ILE A 295 8.19 24.56 8.89
C ILE A 295 7.34 24.28 7.64
N THR A 296 6.08 23.94 7.84
CA THR A 296 5.11 23.76 6.75
C THR A 296 4.62 25.14 6.26
N VAL A 297 4.85 25.48 4.99
CA VAL A 297 4.51 26.80 4.42
C VAL A 297 3.27 26.81 3.54
N PHE A 298 2.77 25.64 3.16
CA PHE A 298 1.52 25.48 2.42
C PHE A 298 0.48 24.76 3.29
N ASP A 299 -0.80 25.07 3.10
CA ASP A 299 -1.88 24.24 3.62
C ASP A 299 -2.15 23.01 2.72
N GLU A 300 -3.11 22.18 3.09
CA GLU A 300 -3.52 20.98 2.33
C GLU A 300 -3.99 21.29 0.90
N LYS A 301 -4.37 22.54 0.62
CA LYS A 301 -4.81 23.00 -0.71
C LYS A 301 -3.67 23.63 -1.51
N GLY A 302 -2.45 23.63 -0.97
CA GLY A 302 -1.29 24.23 -1.62
C GLY A 302 -1.26 25.75 -1.53
N MET A 303 -1.99 26.35 -0.59
CA MET A 303 -2.01 27.80 -0.38
C MET A 303 -0.95 28.19 0.63
N LEU A 304 -0.15 29.23 0.33
CA LEU A 304 0.84 29.78 1.25
C LEU A 304 0.17 30.30 2.52
N ASN A 305 0.73 29.95 3.67
CA ASN A 305 0.22 30.37 4.98
C ASN A 305 0.99 31.59 5.54
N HIS A 306 0.67 31.97 6.78
CA HIS A 306 1.28 33.10 7.49
C HIS A 306 2.82 33.12 7.54
N HIS A 307 3.52 31.99 7.37
CA HIS A 307 4.99 31.96 7.29
C HIS A 307 5.53 32.65 6.02
N ALA A 308 4.70 32.83 5.00
CA ALA A 308 5.06 33.44 3.73
C ALA A 308 4.91 34.97 3.72
N GLY A 309 4.48 35.60 4.82
CA GLY A 309 4.38 37.06 4.91
C GLY A 309 3.46 37.66 3.83
N GLU A 310 3.99 38.55 2.99
CA GLU A 310 3.22 39.24 1.95
C GLU A 310 2.62 38.34 0.86
N PHE A 311 3.03 37.06 0.81
CA PHE A 311 2.57 36.06 -0.15
C PHE A 311 1.49 35.12 0.40
N GLU A 312 1.03 35.34 1.64
CA GLU A 312 -0.03 34.53 2.24
C GLU A 312 -1.30 34.52 1.37
N GLY A 313 -1.89 33.34 1.20
CA GLY A 313 -3.10 33.12 0.40
C GLY A 313 -2.85 32.96 -1.10
N LEU A 314 -1.61 32.92 -1.58
CA LEU A 314 -1.29 32.55 -2.96
C LEU A 314 -1.11 31.04 -3.10
N GLU A 315 -1.55 30.48 -4.24
CA GLU A 315 -1.31 29.08 -4.59
C GLU A 315 0.17 28.87 -4.93
N ARG A 316 0.78 27.77 -4.48
CA ARG A 316 2.24 27.52 -4.52
C ARG A 316 2.91 27.68 -5.89
N LEU A 317 2.28 27.23 -6.98
CA LEU A 317 2.83 27.29 -8.34
C LEU A 317 2.65 28.70 -8.91
N GLU A 318 1.51 29.33 -8.64
CA GLU A 318 1.26 30.73 -9.01
C GLU A 318 2.18 31.70 -8.25
N ALA A 319 2.44 31.43 -6.97
CA ALA A 319 3.28 32.22 -6.11
C ALA A 319 4.74 32.26 -6.57
N ARG A 320 5.21 31.19 -7.23
CA ARG A 320 6.61 31.04 -7.68
C ARG A 320 7.08 32.26 -8.47
N ALA A 321 6.31 32.70 -9.47
CA ALA A 321 6.69 33.83 -10.31
C ALA A 321 6.74 35.15 -9.53
N VAL A 322 5.80 35.36 -8.60
CA VAL A 322 5.70 36.57 -7.78
C VAL A 322 6.86 36.65 -6.77
N ILE A 323 7.18 35.53 -6.13
CA ILE A 323 8.29 35.41 -5.17
C ILE A 323 9.63 35.65 -5.86
N VAL A 324 9.86 35.00 -7.01
CA VAL A 324 11.10 35.19 -7.79
C VAL A 324 11.26 36.66 -8.18
N LYS A 325 10.22 37.29 -8.72
CA LYS A 325 10.25 38.70 -9.08
C LYS A 325 10.62 39.59 -7.90
N ARG A 326 10.05 39.34 -6.71
CA ARG A 326 10.36 40.08 -5.49
C ARG A 326 11.82 39.90 -5.05
N LEU A 327 12.36 38.69 -5.18
CA LEU A 327 13.76 38.38 -4.90
C LEU A 327 14.70 39.07 -5.91
N GLU A 328 14.33 39.12 -7.20
CA GLU A 328 15.07 39.85 -8.24
C GLU A 328 15.09 41.36 -7.96
N GLU A 329 13.93 41.97 -7.67
CA GLU A 329 13.80 43.39 -7.33
C GLU A 329 14.62 43.76 -6.08
N ALA A 330 14.76 42.81 -5.15
CA ALA A 330 15.57 42.97 -3.96
C ALA A 330 17.07 42.63 -4.17
N GLY A 331 17.47 42.17 -5.35
CA GLY A 331 18.86 41.84 -5.69
C GLY A 331 19.35 40.51 -5.12
N PHE A 332 18.46 39.58 -4.77
CA PHE A 332 18.78 38.28 -4.19
C PHE A 332 18.78 37.12 -5.21
N ILE A 333 18.67 37.40 -6.50
CA ILE A 333 18.84 36.41 -7.58
C ILE A 333 20.15 36.69 -8.31
N GLU A 334 21.01 35.67 -8.39
CA GLU A 334 22.27 35.69 -9.14
C GLU A 334 22.03 35.43 -10.63
N LYS A 335 21.35 34.32 -10.92
CA LYS A 335 21.05 33.84 -12.26
C LYS A 335 19.86 32.87 -12.22
N ILE A 336 19.19 32.74 -13.36
CA ILE A 336 18.13 31.75 -13.58
C ILE A 336 18.52 30.97 -14.84
N GLU A 337 18.59 29.65 -14.72
CA GLU A 337 18.95 28.76 -15.83
C GLU A 337 17.80 27.81 -16.13
N GLU A 338 17.60 27.46 -17.40
CA GLU A 338 16.63 26.42 -17.75
C GLU A 338 17.13 25.06 -17.27
N HIS A 339 16.22 24.27 -16.70
CA HIS A 339 16.55 22.95 -16.16
C HIS A 339 15.39 21.98 -16.32
N THR A 340 15.66 20.91 -17.05
CA THR A 340 14.71 19.81 -17.23
C THR A 340 14.89 18.80 -16.10
N HIS A 341 13.80 18.46 -15.44
CA HIS A 341 13.78 17.50 -14.34
C HIS A 341 12.51 16.67 -14.34
N GLN A 342 12.50 15.57 -13.58
CA GLN A 342 11.34 14.72 -13.41
C GLN A 342 10.44 15.27 -12.30
N VAL A 343 9.16 15.44 -12.58
CA VAL A 343 8.16 15.93 -11.63
C VAL A 343 7.07 14.89 -11.43
N GLY A 344 6.73 14.61 -10.18
CA GLY A 344 5.64 13.72 -9.82
C GLY A 344 4.27 14.38 -10.04
N HIS A 345 3.38 13.67 -10.72
CA HIS A 345 2.01 14.09 -10.97
C HIS A 345 1.03 13.07 -10.39
N CYS A 346 -0.09 13.55 -9.88
CA CYS A 346 -1.19 12.71 -9.43
C CYS A 346 -1.75 11.94 -10.64
N TYR A 347 -1.77 10.61 -10.60
CA TYR A 347 -2.36 9.83 -11.70
C TYR A 347 -3.86 10.11 -11.91
N ARG A 348 -4.56 10.69 -10.91
CA ARG A 348 -6.01 11.01 -10.97
C ARG A 348 -6.26 12.31 -11.74
N CYS A 349 -5.77 13.43 -11.20
CA CYS A 349 -6.08 14.77 -11.71
C CYS A 349 -4.90 15.43 -12.43
N LYS A 350 -3.75 14.76 -12.53
CA LYS A 350 -2.51 15.27 -13.14
C LYS A 350 -1.93 16.52 -12.48
N ASN A 351 -2.41 16.90 -11.29
CA ASN A 351 -1.81 17.96 -10.49
C ASN A 351 -0.40 17.56 -10.01
N ILE A 352 0.50 18.53 -9.86
CA ILE A 352 1.85 18.32 -9.35
C ILE A 352 1.76 17.91 -7.87
N VAL A 353 2.45 16.81 -7.55
CA VAL A 353 2.50 16.21 -6.23
C VAL A 353 3.45 16.99 -5.33
N GLU A 354 3.00 17.23 -4.10
CA GLU A 354 3.74 17.92 -3.05
C GLU A 354 4.23 16.92 -2.00
N PRO A 355 5.53 16.90 -1.66
CA PRO A 355 5.96 16.32 -0.41
C PRO A 355 5.34 17.14 0.74
N TYR A 356 4.51 16.50 1.56
CA TYR A 356 3.79 17.17 2.65
C TYR A 356 3.92 16.39 3.96
N ILE A 357 4.15 17.10 5.07
CA ILE A 357 4.11 16.45 6.39
C ILE A 357 2.67 16.26 6.82
N SER A 358 2.28 15.00 6.96
CA SER A 358 0.98 14.63 7.51
C SER A 358 1.16 13.75 8.76
N LYS A 359 0.24 13.87 9.72
CA LYS A 359 0.17 12.95 10.86
C LYS A 359 -0.45 11.64 10.39
N GLN A 360 0.33 10.57 10.46
CA GLN A 360 -0.08 9.24 10.01
C GLN A 360 0.12 8.21 11.13
N TRP A 361 -0.56 7.08 11.00
CA TRP A 361 -0.44 5.91 11.87
C TRP A 361 0.57 4.93 11.30
N PHE A 362 1.42 4.40 12.17
CA PHE A 362 2.53 3.53 11.82
C PHE A 362 2.51 2.26 12.64
N VAL A 363 2.70 1.11 12.01
CA VAL A 363 3.16 -0.11 12.70
C VAL A 363 4.67 -0.05 12.79
N ARG A 364 5.22 -0.12 14.00
CA ARG A 364 6.66 -0.08 14.19
C ARG A 364 7.34 -1.32 13.62
N LYS A 365 8.56 -1.17 13.10
CA LYS A 365 9.33 -2.26 12.51
C LYS A 365 9.63 -3.42 13.48
N GLU A 366 9.59 -3.18 14.80
CA GLU A 366 9.88 -4.20 15.82
C GLU A 366 8.90 -5.37 15.76
N VAL A 367 7.68 -5.17 15.23
CA VAL A 367 6.69 -6.24 14.99
C VAL A 367 7.26 -7.34 14.08
N ALA A 368 8.20 -7.02 13.19
CA ALA A 368 8.79 -7.97 12.26
C ALA A 368 9.88 -8.86 12.88
N ARG A 369 10.39 -8.54 14.07
CA ARG A 369 11.62 -9.14 14.62
C ARG A 369 11.54 -10.67 14.70
N GLY A 370 10.50 -11.21 15.32
CA GLY A 370 10.39 -12.66 15.48
C GLY A 370 10.20 -13.39 14.14
N SER A 371 9.52 -12.77 13.17
CA SER A 371 9.38 -13.31 11.82
C SER A 371 10.71 -13.38 11.06
N ILE A 372 11.59 -12.38 11.26
CA ILE A 372 12.93 -12.35 10.67
C ILE A 372 13.79 -13.46 11.27
N ASP A 373 13.82 -13.54 12.60
CA ASP A 373 14.63 -14.54 13.32
C ASP A 373 14.24 -15.96 12.91
N LYS A 374 12.94 -16.28 12.94
CA LYS A 374 12.41 -17.61 12.56
C LYS A 374 12.60 -17.94 11.07
N THR A 375 12.54 -16.94 10.19
CA THR A 375 12.83 -17.15 8.77
C THR A 375 14.29 -17.49 8.56
N ASN A 376 15.20 -16.80 9.26
CA ASN A 376 16.65 -17.08 9.21
C ASN A 376 17.03 -18.43 9.85
N GLU A 377 16.25 -18.92 10.81
CA GLU A 377 16.37 -20.28 11.35
C GLU A 377 15.91 -21.38 10.38
N GLY A 378 15.33 -21.01 9.23
CA GLY A 378 14.87 -21.95 8.22
C GLY A 378 13.51 -22.58 8.52
N LEU A 379 12.69 -21.97 9.38
CA LEU A 379 11.34 -22.46 9.69
C LEU A 379 10.35 -22.27 8.52
N THR A 380 10.72 -21.50 7.50
CA THR A 380 10.01 -21.41 6.21
C THR A 380 10.98 -21.64 5.06
N GLN A 381 10.48 -22.17 3.94
CA GLN A 381 11.28 -22.43 2.74
C GLN A 381 10.75 -21.68 1.53
N PHE A 382 11.63 -20.95 0.85
CA PHE A 382 11.32 -20.22 -0.37
C PHE A 382 11.61 -21.07 -1.62
N PHE A 383 10.73 -20.96 -2.60
CA PHE A 383 10.84 -21.62 -3.89
C PHE A 383 10.58 -20.61 -5.02
N PRO A 384 11.57 -20.33 -5.88
CA PRO A 384 12.95 -20.80 -5.77
C PRO A 384 13.73 -20.25 -4.56
N PRO A 385 14.81 -20.93 -4.12
CA PRO A 385 15.50 -20.58 -2.86
C PRO A 385 16.10 -19.16 -2.81
N HIS A 386 16.44 -18.57 -3.97
CA HIS A 386 17.09 -17.26 -4.01
C HIS A 386 16.21 -16.11 -3.51
N TRP A 387 14.88 -16.28 -3.51
CA TRP A 387 13.94 -15.26 -3.04
C TRP A 387 14.09 -14.94 -1.55
N ILE A 388 14.67 -15.84 -0.76
CA ILE A 388 15.01 -15.56 0.64
C ILE A 388 16.00 -14.38 0.76
N ASN A 389 16.89 -14.19 -0.22
CA ASN A 389 17.84 -13.07 -0.20
C ASN A 389 17.13 -11.74 -0.39
N SER A 390 16.21 -11.66 -1.36
CA SER A 390 15.37 -10.47 -1.59
C SER A 390 14.49 -10.17 -0.38
N TYR A 391 13.89 -11.20 0.22
CA TYR A 391 13.12 -11.09 1.45
C TYR A 391 13.96 -10.54 2.60
N ASN A 392 15.12 -11.13 2.87
CA ASN A 392 16.00 -10.74 3.96
C ASN A 392 16.59 -9.33 3.78
N ALA A 393 16.95 -8.95 2.56
CA ALA A 393 17.42 -7.60 2.27
C ALA A 393 16.35 -6.56 2.61
N TRP A 394 15.10 -6.80 2.19
CA TRP A 394 14.00 -5.88 2.48
C TRP A 394 13.61 -5.86 3.96
N MET A 395 13.53 -7.02 4.61
CA MET A 395 13.19 -7.12 6.03
C MET A 395 14.28 -6.56 6.95
N GLY A 396 15.55 -6.63 6.53
CA GLY A 396 16.69 -6.10 7.30
C GLY A 396 16.76 -4.57 7.35
N GLU A 397 16.22 -3.89 6.32
CA GLU A 397 16.17 -2.42 6.23
C GLU A 397 14.77 -1.86 6.51
N LEU A 398 13.92 -2.66 7.18
CA LEU A 398 12.52 -2.30 7.37
C LEU A 398 12.36 -0.98 8.13
N ARG A 399 11.53 -0.10 7.55
CA ARG A 399 11.04 1.13 8.20
C ARG A 399 9.65 0.88 8.78
N ASP A 400 9.24 1.74 9.70
CA ASP A 400 7.88 1.75 10.23
C ASP A 400 6.87 1.84 9.09
N TRP A 401 5.83 1.01 9.13
CA TRP A 401 4.85 0.87 8.06
C TRP A 401 3.69 1.83 8.27
N CYS A 402 3.54 2.80 7.36
CA CYS A 402 2.39 3.70 7.33
C CYS A 402 1.10 2.94 6.98
N ILE A 403 0.18 2.86 7.95
CA ILE A 403 -1.07 2.09 7.86
C ILE A 403 -2.33 2.95 7.73
N SER A 404 -2.27 4.27 7.88
CA SER A 404 -3.44 5.14 7.66
C SER A 404 -3.55 5.59 6.20
N ARG A 405 -4.80 5.76 5.75
CA ARG A 405 -5.15 6.24 4.41
C ARG A 405 -6.34 7.20 4.52
N GLN A 406 -6.24 8.34 3.86
CA GLN A 406 -7.31 9.35 3.79
C GLN A 406 -8.34 8.97 2.71
N LEU A 407 -8.92 7.77 2.84
CA LEU A 407 -9.91 7.22 1.91
C LEU A 407 -11.25 7.05 2.61
N TRP A 408 -12.30 6.87 1.81
CA TRP A 408 -13.64 6.58 2.34
C TRP A 408 -13.85 5.07 2.45
N TRP A 409 -13.35 4.31 1.48
CA TRP A 409 -13.44 2.86 1.42
C TRP A 409 -12.26 2.17 2.13
N GLY A 410 -12.58 1.34 3.13
CA GLY A 410 -11.61 0.57 3.91
C GLY A 410 -12.07 0.37 5.35
N HIS A 411 -11.26 -0.34 6.15
CA HIS A 411 -11.53 -0.50 7.57
C HIS A 411 -11.23 0.81 8.31
N ARG A 412 -12.24 1.47 8.89
CA ARG A 412 -12.01 2.68 9.69
C ARG A 412 -11.07 2.40 10.86
N ILE A 413 -10.14 3.32 11.10
CA ILE A 413 -9.21 3.23 12.23
C ILE A 413 -10.03 3.26 13.54
N PRO A 414 -9.87 2.28 14.44
CA PRO A 414 -10.71 2.16 15.65
C PRO A 414 -10.19 3.05 16.80
N VAL A 415 -9.70 4.26 16.49
CA VAL A 415 -9.23 5.25 17.45
C VAL A 415 -10.26 6.37 17.60
N PHE A 416 -10.43 6.85 18.82
CA PHE A 416 -11.40 7.87 19.20
C PHE A 416 -10.70 9.00 19.95
N TYR A 417 -11.18 10.22 19.72
CA TYR A 417 -10.68 11.45 20.33
C TYR A 417 -11.80 12.11 21.11
N CYS A 418 -11.63 12.33 22.41
CA CYS A 418 -12.60 13.06 23.21
C CYS A 418 -12.45 14.56 23.00
N ASP A 419 -13.51 15.21 22.53
CA ASP A 419 -13.50 16.64 22.21
C ASP A 419 -13.53 17.52 23.47
N ASP A 420 -13.94 16.95 24.62
CA ASP A 420 -14.02 17.68 25.90
C ASP A 420 -12.73 17.62 26.73
N CYS A 421 -11.98 16.51 26.66
CA CYS A 421 -10.76 16.32 27.49
C CYS A 421 -9.48 16.01 26.70
N GLY A 422 -9.58 15.83 25.37
CA GLY A 422 -8.44 15.53 24.51
C GLY A 422 -7.89 14.11 24.64
N HIS A 423 -8.55 13.22 25.38
CA HIS A 423 -8.11 11.83 25.53
C HIS A 423 -8.27 11.05 24.22
N GLU A 424 -7.21 10.36 23.81
CA GLU A 424 -7.15 9.46 22.65
C GLU A 424 -7.15 7.99 23.13
N TRP A 425 -7.97 7.13 22.52
CA TRP A 425 -7.97 5.69 22.82
C TRP A 425 -8.41 4.84 21.63
N ALA A 426 -7.94 3.59 21.57
CA ALA A 426 -8.44 2.59 20.62
C ALA A 426 -9.51 1.68 21.25
N SER A 427 -10.49 1.22 20.49
CA SER A 427 -11.60 0.39 21.00
C SER A 427 -12.06 -0.70 20.03
N LEU A 428 -12.38 -1.88 20.57
CA LEU A 428 -13.01 -2.98 19.81
C LEU A 428 -14.49 -2.70 19.51
N ALA A 429 -15.16 -1.95 20.39
CA ALA A 429 -16.56 -1.57 20.23
C ALA A 429 -16.71 -0.60 19.04
N GLU A 430 -17.65 -0.90 18.15
CA GLU A 430 -17.96 -0.07 16.99
C GLU A 430 -18.46 1.32 17.41
N HIS A 431 -19.24 1.35 18.49
CA HIS A 431 -19.80 2.57 19.08
C HIS A 431 -19.55 2.53 20.59
N PRO A 432 -18.40 3.03 21.07
CA PRO A 432 -18.15 3.20 22.50
C PRO A 432 -19.26 4.03 23.17
N GLU A 433 -19.61 3.74 24.41
CA GLU A 433 -20.70 4.49 25.08
C GLU A 433 -20.26 5.87 25.59
N SER A 434 -18.98 6.00 25.96
CA SER A 434 -18.39 7.24 26.49
C SER A 434 -16.86 7.17 26.47
N CYS A 435 -16.22 8.33 26.61
CA CYS A 435 -14.78 8.45 26.82
C CYS A 435 -14.37 7.73 28.11
N PRO A 436 -13.39 6.81 28.09
CA PRO A 436 -12.96 6.06 29.27
C PRO A 436 -12.30 6.94 30.35
N HIS A 437 -11.89 8.16 30.00
CA HIS A 437 -11.22 9.07 30.92
C HIS A 437 -12.18 10.04 31.65
N CYS A 438 -13.12 10.68 30.92
CA CYS A 438 -14.02 11.70 31.49
C CYS A 438 -15.51 11.36 31.41
N ALA A 439 -15.87 10.18 30.89
CA ALA A 439 -17.25 9.75 30.65
C ALA A 439 -18.09 10.65 29.71
N SER A 440 -17.45 11.58 28.99
CA SER A 440 -18.13 12.37 27.96
C SER A 440 -18.60 11.50 26.81
N LYS A 441 -19.73 11.88 26.20
CA LYS A 441 -20.25 11.31 24.96
C LYS A 441 -19.83 12.12 23.72
N ASN A 442 -19.11 13.23 23.93
CA ASN A 442 -18.60 14.11 22.88
C ASN A 442 -17.20 13.63 22.48
N PHE A 443 -17.16 12.74 21.51
CA PHE A 443 -15.92 12.22 20.95
C PHE A 443 -16.13 11.85 19.48
N THR A 444 -15.03 11.89 18.73
CA THR A 444 -15.01 11.59 17.29
C THR A 444 -14.08 10.42 17.00
N GLN A 445 -14.51 9.51 16.12
CA GLN A 445 -13.64 8.45 15.61
C GLN A 445 -12.72 9.02 14.53
N ASP A 446 -11.48 8.55 14.48
CA ASP A 446 -10.52 8.84 13.42
C ASP A 446 -11.17 8.70 12.02
N PRO A 447 -11.10 9.74 11.17
CA PRO A 447 -11.78 9.73 9.87
C PRO A 447 -11.11 8.80 8.85
N ASP A 448 -9.84 8.43 9.10
CA ASP A 448 -9.02 7.62 8.20
C ASP A 448 -9.44 6.15 8.21
N VAL A 449 -9.01 5.47 7.16
CA VAL A 449 -9.12 4.01 7.03
C VAL A 449 -7.73 3.39 7.03
N LEU A 450 -7.68 2.08 7.31
CA LEU A 450 -6.48 1.29 7.28
C LEU A 450 -6.07 0.96 5.84
N ASP A 451 -4.78 0.88 5.62
CA ASP A 451 -4.15 0.32 4.44
C ASP A 451 -4.71 -1.07 4.15
N THR A 452 -5.04 -1.35 2.88
CA THR A 452 -5.55 -2.65 2.45
C THR A 452 -4.64 -3.79 2.90
N TRP A 453 -3.33 -3.57 2.82
CA TRP A 453 -2.34 -4.57 3.22
C TRP A 453 -2.40 -4.90 4.72
N PHE A 454 -2.95 -4.02 5.57
CA PHE A 454 -3.17 -4.30 6.99
C PHE A 454 -4.18 -5.43 7.19
N SER A 455 -5.33 -5.39 6.52
CA SER A 455 -6.29 -6.49 6.57
C SER A 455 -5.75 -7.74 5.88
N SER A 456 -5.10 -7.58 4.73
CA SER A 456 -4.64 -8.72 3.92
C SER A 456 -3.42 -9.43 4.55
N ALA A 457 -2.69 -8.78 5.46
CA ALA A 457 -1.66 -9.39 6.28
C ALA A 457 -2.21 -10.41 7.30
N LEU A 458 -3.49 -10.32 7.66
CA LEU A 458 -4.12 -11.23 8.62
C LEU A 458 -4.68 -12.50 7.97
N TRP A 459 -4.76 -12.52 6.63
CA TRP A 459 -5.41 -13.56 5.82
C TRP A 459 -5.07 -15.02 6.21
N PRO A 460 -3.82 -15.38 6.54
CA PRO A 460 -3.44 -16.78 6.81
C PRO A 460 -4.12 -17.40 8.03
N PHE A 461 -4.61 -16.58 8.96
CA PHE A 461 -5.13 -17.01 10.26
C PHE A 461 -6.50 -16.42 10.59
N SER A 462 -6.80 -15.20 10.13
CA SER A 462 -8.12 -14.59 10.34
C SER A 462 -9.23 -15.36 9.61
N THR A 463 -8.93 -15.93 8.43
CA THR A 463 -9.88 -16.78 7.69
C THR A 463 -10.21 -18.09 8.41
N LEU A 464 -9.33 -18.51 9.33
CA LEU A 464 -9.45 -19.72 10.15
C LEU A 464 -10.13 -19.46 11.51
N GLY A 465 -10.59 -18.21 11.75
CA GLY A 465 -11.35 -17.84 12.95
C GLY A 465 -10.61 -16.99 13.97
N TRP A 466 -9.31 -16.72 13.78
CA TRP A 466 -8.59 -15.84 14.70
C TRP A 466 -9.21 -14.44 14.70
N GLY A 467 -9.53 -13.89 15.86
CA GLY A 467 -10.08 -12.52 16.00
C GLY A 467 -11.49 -12.33 15.43
N ASN A 468 -12.21 -13.39 15.04
CA ASN A 468 -13.54 -13.28 14.43
C ASN A 468 -14.67 -13.06 15.46
N GLY A 469 -14.41 -13.26 16.75
CA GLY A 469 -15.46 -13.37 17.77
C GLY A 469 -16.37 -14.57 17.49
N ASP A 470 -17.68 -14.40 17.70
CA ASP A 470 -18.70 -15.41 17.38
C ASP A 470 -19.19 -15.31 15.92
N SER A 471 -18.72 -14.33 15.15
CA SER A 471 -19.21 -14.08 13.79
C SER A 471 -18.75 -15.17 12.83
N ALA A 472 -19.70 -15.76 12.09
CA ALA A 472 -19.47 -16.76 11.04
C ALA A 472 -18.82 -18.08 11.48
N GLN A 473 -18.70 -18.32 12.79
CA GLN A 473 -18.33 -19.62 13.32
C GLN A 473 -19.38 -20.67 12.92
N ASP A 474 -18.93 -21.89 12.64
CA ASP A 474 -19.70 -23.02 12.14
C ASP A 474 -20.31 -22.84 10.74
N GLN A 475 -20.16 -21.65 10.13
CA GLN A 475 -20.58 -21.34 8.77
C GLN A 475 -19.38 -21.25 7.82
N LEU A 476 -18.42 -20.36 8.11
CA LEU A 476 -17.26 -20.09 7.24
C LEU A 476 -15.96 -20.71 7.78
N PHE A 477 -15.89 -20.93 9.10
CA PHE A 477 -14.78 -21.61 9.75
C PHE A 477 -15.27 -22.47 10.93
N GLN A 478 -14.39 -23.33 11.44
CA GLN A 478 -14.63 -24.23 12.57
C GLN A 478 -13.60 -23.95 13.65
N SER A 479 -13.95 -24.16 14.93
CA SER A 479 -13.05 -23.91 16.06
C SER A 479 -11.72 -24.68 15.99
N ALA A 480 -11.71 -25.82 15.31
CA ALA A 480 -10.51 -26.64 15.11
C ALA A 480 -9.63 -26.19 13.93
N ASP A 481 -10.06 -25.23 13.11
CA ASP A 481 -9.37 -24.89 11.86
C ASP A 481 -7.98 -24.30 12.09
N MET A 482 -7.81 -23.40 13.06
CA MET A 482 -6.48 -22.89 13.43
C MET A 482 -5.52 -24.05 13.72
N ALA A 483 -5.94 -25.02 14.53
CA ALA A 483 -5.09 -26.18 14.87
C ALA A 483 -4.83 -27.12 13.68
N ARG A 484 -5.76 -27.21 12.72
CA ARG A 484 -5.63 -28.11 11.56
C ARG A 484 -4.82 -27.51 10.43
N PHE A 485 -4.98 -26.22 10.19
CA PHE A 485 -4.54 -25.56 8.97
C PHE A 485 -3.49 -24.47 9.19
N TYR A 486 -3.26 -24.03 10.43
CA TYR A 486 -2.17 -23.11 10.77
C TYR A 486 -1.00 -23.84 11.47
N PRO A 487 0.27 -23.58 11.09
CA PRO A 487 0.71 -22.84 9.90
C PRO A 487 0.26 -23.45 8.58
N ASN A 488 -0.04 -22.61 7.60
CA ASN A 488 -0.42 -23.05 6.26
C ASN A 488 0.72 -23.84 5.61
N THR A 489 0.37 -24.86 4.82
CA THR A 489 1.37 -25.77 4.26
C THR A 489 2.16 -25.14 3.13
N LEU A 490 1.50 -24.33 2.30
CA LEU A 490 2.08 -23.72 1.12
C LEU A 490 1.39 -22.38 0.82
N LEU A 491 2.17 -21.37 0.46
CA LEU A 491 1.70 -20.17 -0.24
C LEU A 491 2.19 -20.23 -1.70
N ILE A 492 1.31 -19.94 -2.66
CA ILE A 492 1.68 -19.73 -4.07
C ILE A 492 1.23 -18.33 -4.45
N THR A 493 2.14 -17.50 -4.93
CA THR A 493 1.83 -16.16 -5.44
C THR A 493 2.90 -15.64 -6.42
N GLY A 494 2.67 -14.49 -7.06
CA GLY A 494 3.67 -13.81 -7.86
C GLY A 494 4.71 -13.10 -7.00
N PHE A 495 5.95 -12.98 -7.50
CA PHE A 495 7.02 -12.28 -6.77
C PHE A 495 6.74 -10.78 -6.56
N ASP A 496 5.83 -10.18 -7.32
CA ASP A 496 5.52 -8.76 -7.28
C ASP A 496 4.84 -8.30 -5.98
N ILE A 497 4.28 -9.24 -5.21
CA ILE A 497 3.68 -8.96 -3.90
C ILE A 497 4.44 -9.59 -2.73
N LEU A 498 5.71 -9.98 -2.94
CA LEU A 498 6.59 -10.49 -1.88
C LEU A 498 6.67 -9.52 -0.69
N PHE A 499 6.91 -8.24 -0.96
CA PHE A 499 7.10 -7.23 0.11
C PHE A 499 5.77 -6.69 0.66
N PHE A 500 4.79 -6.47 -0.22
CA PHE A 500 3.50 -5.88 0.16
C PHE A 500 2.60 -6.86 0.89
N TRP A 501 2.67 -8.15 0.57
CA TRP A 501 1.77 -9.15 1.11
C TRP A 501 2.47 -10.25 1.88
N VAL A 502 3.39 -10.98 1.24
CA VAL A 502 4.05 -12.14 1.88
C VAL A 502 4.77 -11.71 3.15
N ALA A 503 5.59 -10.67 3.08
CA ALA A 503 6.32 -10.18 4.23
C ALA A 503 5.42 -9.61 5.33
N ARG A 504 4.32 -8.95 4.98
CA ARG A 504 3.32 -8.47 5.95
C ARG A 504 2.60 -9.62 6.65
N MET A 505 2.24 -10.68 5.91
CA MET A 505 1.68 -11.89 6.49
C MET A 505 2.66 -12.59 7.42
N MET A 506 3.93 -12.69 7.05
CA MET A 506 4.98 -13.29 7.88
C MET A 506 5.14 -12.55 9.20
N MET A 507 5.21 -11.22 9.14
CA MET A 507 5.29 -10.33 10.30
C MET A 507 4.07 -10.46 11.20
N MET A 508 2.86 -10.29 10.67
CA MET A 508 1.64 -10.32 11.47
C MET A 508 1.31 -11.72 11.99
N GLY A 509 1.51 -12.75 11.18
CA GLY A 509 1.32 -14.14 11.58
C GLY A 509 2.18 -14.48 12.80
N GLU A 510 3.47 -14.14 12.75
CA GLU A 510 4.37 -14.40 13.88
C GLU A 510 4.01 -13.57 15.11
N SER A 511 3.73 -12.27 14.94
CA SER A 511 3.40 -11.38 16.06
C SER A 511 2.13 -11.79 16.82
N PHE A 512 1.12 -12.37 16.14
CA PHE A 512 -0.16 -12.71 16.76
C PHE A 512 -0.30 -14.17 17.16
N THR A 513 0.41 -15.09 16.50
CA THR A 513 0.27 -16.53 16.73
C THR A 513 1.51 -17.17 17.34
N GLY A 514 2.66 -16.49 17.29
CA GLY A 514 3.94 -17.05 17.69
C GLY A 514 4.55 -18.02 16.68
N GLU A 515 3.97 -18.23 15.50
CA GLU A 515 4.53 -19.09 14.45
C GLU A 515 4.56 -18.36 13.09
N LEU A 516 5.42 -18.81 12.17
CA LEU A 516 5.38 -18.30 10.79
C LEU A 516 4.12 -18.83 10.09
N PRO A 517 3.41 -18.04 9.28
CA PRO A 517 2.15 -18.43 8.67
C PRO A 517 2.28 -19.51 7.58
N PHE A 518 3.48 -19.74 7.02
CA PHE A 518 3.71 -20.65 5.89
C PHE A 518 4.95 -21.51 6.08
N LYS A 519 4.80 -22.82 5.85
CA LYS A 519 5.94 -23.76 5.82
C LYS A 519 6.74 -23.63 4.52
N HIS A 520 6.05 -23.43 3.39
CA HIS A 520 6.66 -23.26 2.07
C HIS A 520 6.04 -22.05 1.36
N ILE A 521 6.86 -21.28 0.66
CA ILE A 521 6.46 -20.12 -0.13
C ILE A 521 6.98 -20.31 -1.55
N TYR A 522 6.08 -20.45 -2.51
CA TYR A 522 6.42 -20.55 -3.93
C TYR A 522 6.05 -19.26 -4.65
N LEU A 523 7.07 -18.62 -5.23
CA LEU A 523 6.95 -17.39 -5.98
C LEU A 523 7.12 -17.70 -7.47
N HIS A 524 6.08 -17.46 -8.27
CA HIS A 524 6.14 -17.67 -9.71
C HIS A 524 6.43 -16.37 -10.46
N ALA A 525 6.96 -16.50 -11.68
CA ALA A 525 7.15 -15.39 -12.60
C ALA A 525 5.80 -14.78 -13.04
N LEU A 526 5.84 -13.55 -13.55
CA LEU A 526 4.66 -12.83 -14.04
C LEU A 526 4.42 -13.12 -15.52
N VAL A 527 3.14 -13.24 -15.89
CA VAL A 527 2.76 -13.33 -17.32
C VAL A 527 2.97 -11.96 -17.99
N ARG A 528 3.58 -12.00 -19.17
CA ARG A 528 3.91 -10.83 -19.98
C ARG A 528 3.14 -10.86 -21.30
N ASP A 529 2.90 -9.69 -21.87
CA ASP A 529 2.37 -9.56 -23.23
C ASP A 529 3.41 -9.95 -24.30
N GLU A 530 3.00 -9.92 -25.56
CA GLU A 530 3.86 -10.25 -26.71
C GLU A 530 5.07 -9.32 -26.88
N HIS A 531 5.07 -8.15 -26.24
CA HIS A 531 6.16 -7.19 -26.21
C HIS A 531 7.06 -7.34 -24.96
N GLY A 532 6.79 -8.34 -24.13
CA GLY A 532 7.55 -8.60 -22.92
C GLY A 532 7.21 -7.67 -21.75
N GLN A 533 6.15 -6.88 -21.83
CA GLN A 533 5.70 -6.04 -20.73
C GLN A 533 4.82 -6.83 -19.76
N LYS A 534 4.90 -6.51 -18.46
CA LYS A 534 3.96 -7.04 -17.46
C LYS A 534 2.52 -6.75 -17.89
N MET A 535 1.65 -7.76 -17.82
CA MET A 535 0.22 -7.54 -18.00
C MET A 535 -0.37 -6.80 -16.80
N SER A 536 -1.03 -5.67 -17.04
CA SER A 536 -1.75 -4.92 -16.00
C SER A 536 -2.94 -4.16 -16.57
N LYS A 537 -4.00 -4.03 -15.76
CA LYS A 537 -5.22 -3.28 -16.18
C LYS A 537 -4.90 -1.84 -16.57
N SER A 538 -3.97 -1.20 -15.86
CA SER A 538 -3.52 0.19 -16.14
C SER A 538 -2.91 0.35 -17.54
N LYS A 539 -2.29 -0.69 -18.09
CA LYS A 539 -1.70 -0.68 -19.44
C LYS A 539 -2.66 -1.09 -20.54
N GLY A 540 -3.85 -1.59 -20.19
CA GLY A 540 -4.82 -2.11 -21.16
C GLY A 540 -4.36 -3.36 -21.92
N ASN A 541 -3.27 -4.01 -21.51
CA ASN A 541 -2.68 -5.18 -22.17
C ASN A 541 -3.09 -6.51 -21.52
N VAL A 542 -4.23 -6.54 -20.82
CA VAL A 542 -4.72 -7.73 -20.13
C VAL A 542 -5.54 -8.62 -21.06
N ILE A 543 -5.39 -9.92 -20.89
CA ILE A 543 -6.25 -10.93 -21.53
C ILE A 543 -7.18 -11.51 -20.47
N ASP A 544 -8.50 -11.46 -20.72
CA ASP A 544 -9.49 -12.14 -19.87
C ASP A 544 -9.30 -13.66 -20.01
N PRO A 545 -9.11 -14.40 -18.90
CA PRO A 545 -8.98 -15.86 -18.98
C PRO A 545 -10.20 -16.52 -19.64
N LEU A 546 -11.41 -15.94 -19.51
CA LEU A 546 -12.61 -16.50 -20.14
C LEU A 546 -12.56 -16.47 -21.66
N ASP A 547 -12.00 -15.42 -22.26
CA ASP A 547 -11.87 -15.34 -23.71
C ASP A 547 -11.01 -16.51 -24.24
N MET A 548 -10.00 -16.92 -23.47
CA MET A 548 -9.14 -18.05 -23.80
C MET A 548 -9.82 -19.40 -23.54
N VAL A 549 -10.62 -19.50 -22.47
CA VAL A 549 -11.44 -20.69 -22.18
C VAL A 549 -12.48 -20.91 -23.27
N GLU A 550 -13.19 -19.86 -23.69
CA GLU A 550 -14.20 -19.93 -24.76
C GLU A 550 -13.56 -20.31 -26.10
N LYS A 551 -12.37 -19.79 -26.39
CA LYS A 551 -11.66 -20.05 -27.63
C LYS A 551 -11.03 -21.45 -27.70
N TYR A 552 -10.53 -21.97 -26.58
CA TYR A 552 -9.73 -23.20 -26.57
C TYR A 552 -10.25 -24.27 -25.60
N SER A 553 -10.29 -23.96 -24.31
CA SER A 553 -10.82 -24.76 -23.18
C SER A 553 -10.12 -24.32 -21.89
N ALA A 554 -10.73 -24.61 -20.74
CA ALA A 554 -10.07 -24.44 -19.45
C ALA A 554 -8.85 -25.37 -19.34
N ASP A 555 -8.98 -26.62 -19.78
CA ASP A 555 -7.88 -27.59 -19.73
C ASP A 555 -6.67 -27.14 -20.58
N ALA A 556 -6.88 -26.71 -21.83
CA ALA A 556 -5.78 -26.27 -22.70
C ALA A 556 -5.10 -25.00 -22.15
N LEU A 557 -5.89 -24.05 -21.64
CA LEU A 557 -5.35 -22.84 -21.04
C LEU A 557 -4.47 -23.18 -19.83
N ARG A 558 -4.99 -23.99 -18.91
CA ARG A 558 -4.29 -24.38 -17.68
C ARG A 558 -3.04 -25.18 -17.96
N PHE A 559 -3.11 -26.12 -18.90
CA PHE A 559 -1.94 -26.90 -19.34
C PHE A 559 -0.85 -25.98 -19.89
N THR A 560 -1.24 -25.03 -20.75
CA THR A 560 -0.32 -24.05 -21.35
C THR A 560 0.34 -23.18 -20.28
N LEU A 561 -0.44 -22.64 -19.35
CA LEU A 561 0.08 -21.82 -18.26
C LEU A 561 1.03 -22.61 -17.35
N ALA A 562 0.70 -23.85 -17.01
CA ALA A 562 1.52 -24.68 -16.14
C ALA A 562 2.82 -25.14 -16.81
N VAL A 563 2.79 -25.54 -18.09
CA VAL A 563 3.99 -26.02 -18.80
C VAL A 563 4.95 -24.88 -19.15
N LEU A 564 4.43 -23.67 -19.37
CA LEU A 564 5.21 -22.48 -19.65
C LEU A 564 5.56 -21.69 -18.38
N ALA A 565 5.12 -22.14 -17.20
CA ALA A 565 5.51 -21.54 -15.93
C ALA A 565 7.01 -21.73 -15.73
N ALA A 566 7.79 -20.70 -16.07
CA ALA A 566 9.19 -20.65 -15.70
C ALA A 566 9.31 -20.72 -14.17
N GLN A 567 10.32 -21.45 -13.68
CA GLN A 567 10.68 -21.38 -12.26
C GLN A 567 11.01 -19.92 -11.94
N GLY A 568 10.27 -19.35 -10.99
CA GLY A 568 10.20 -17.91 -10.72
C GLY A 568 11.48 -17.26 -10.25
#